data_AF-A0A661VEN8-F1
#
_entry.id   AF-A0A661VEN8-F1
#
_cell.length_a   1.000
_cell.length_b   1.000
_cell.length_c   1.000
_cell.angle_alpha   90.00
_cell.angle_beta   90.00
_cell.angle_gamma   90.00
#
_symmetry.space_group_name_H-M   'P 1'
#
loop_
_entity.id
_entity.type
_entity.pdbx_description
1 polymer ?
#
loop_
_entity_poly.entity_id
_entity_poly.type
_entity_poly.pdbx_seq_one_letter_code
_entity_poly.pdbx_strand_id
1 'polypeptide(L)'
;MVVNVIIISTPGEVVGINSSEQGFRENLALLKLGQLCSVDRHINDIARIAKNIEEESYYFLFQADDCFYFGEISDIDIYYYYFNSLKRRRPDIADFLIKLSKKDYSKLVHTIYTYRSKYGSSVSIFQFGRMWTTTKVWNFKGVILKQKSESLEELKEFGVGLLLMSGERV
;
A
#
# COMPACT_ATOMS: atom_id res chain seq x y z
N MET A 1 14.81 20.75 1.91
CA MET A 1 14.83 19.42 1.24
C MET A 1 13.47 19.19 0.58
N VAL A 2 13.43 18.69 -0.65
CA VAL A 2 12.18 18.45 -1.40
C VAL A 2 11.93 16.94 -1.46
N VAL A 3 11.32 16.39 -0.40
CA VAL A 3 10.79 15.03 -0.42
C VAL A 3 9.53 15.05 -1.30
N ASN A 4 9.53 14.27 -2.38
CA ASN A 4 8.33 14.15 -3.21
C ASN A 4 7.41 13.13 -2.55
N VAL A 5 6.37 13.62 -1.86
CA VAL A 5 5.22 12.81 -1.48
C VAL A 5 4.44 12.52 -2.74
N ILE A 6 4.27 11.25 -3.07
CA ILE A 6 3.61 10.89 -4.31
C ILE A 6 2.15 10.53 -4.04
N ILE A 7 1.84 9.85 -2.92
CA ILE A 7 0.47 9.46 -2.57
C ILE A 7 0.30 9.42 -1.07
N ILE A 8 -0.76 10.06 -0.57
CA ILE A 8 -1.26 9.90 0.80
C ILE A 8 -2.62 9.23 0.68
N SER A 9 -2.75 8.00 1.16
CA SER A 9 -4.01 7.28 1.33
C SER A 9 -4.57 7.58 2.72
N THR A 10 -5.75 8.19 2.76
CA THR A 10 -6.56 8.49 3.95
C THR A 10 -7.56 7.34 4.24
N PRO A 11 -8.10 7.20 5.46
CA PRO A 11 -8.68 5.94 5.92
C PRO A 11 -9.89 5.49 5.10
N GLY A 12 -9.78 4.28 4.53
CA GLY A 12 -10.87 3.62 3.80
C GLY A 12 -10.44 2.41 2.98
N GLU A 13 -9.19 1.99 3.10
CA GLU A 13 -8.54 1.13 2.11
C GLU A 13 -8.11 -0.16 2.79
N VAL A 14 -8.09 -1.26 2.04
CA VAL A 14 -7.77 -2.57 2.59
C VAL A 14 -6.33 -2.89 2.25
N VAL A 15 -5.49 -3.14 3.27
CA VAL A 15 -4.25 -3.89 3.05
C VAL A 15 -4.52 -5.37 3.25
N GLY A 16 -4.26 -6.17 2.23
CA GLY A 16 -4.22 -7.62 2.33
C GLY A 16 -2.77 -8.11 2.36
N ILE A 17 -2.31 -8.64 3.50
CA ILE A 17 -1.01 -9.33 3.58
C ILE A 17 -1.23 -10.83 3.54
N ASN A 18 -0.45 -11.54 2.73
CA ASN A 18 -0.60 -12.98 2.58
C ASN A 18 -0.32 -13.67 3.93
N SER A 19 -1.30 -14.39 4.47
CA SER A 19 -1.11 -15.17 5.69
C SER A 19 -0.47 -16.49 5.31
N SER A 20 0.71 -16.75 5.86
CA SER A 20 1.70 -17.75 5.43
C SER A 20 1.29 -19.23 5.57
N GLU A 21 0.06 -19.63 5.31
CA GLU A 21 -0.36 -21.01 5.58
C GLU A 21 -0.22 -21.97 4.39
N GLN A 22 -0.22 -21.54 3.12
CA GLN A 22 -0.05 -22.50 2.01
C GLN A 22 0.64 -21.89 0.77
N GLY A 23 1.96 -22.07 0.66
CA GLY A 23 2.61 -22.39 -0.63
C GLY A 23 2.90 -21.29 -1.66
N PHE A 24 2.97 -20.00 -1.32
CA PHE A 24 3.33 -18.95 -2.30
C PHE A 24 4.75 -18.39 -2.09
N ARG A 25 5.42 -18.05 -3.21
CA ARG A 25 6.86 -17.71 -3.28
C ARG A 25 7.17 -16.21 -3.18
N GLU A 26 6.17 -15.34 -3.01
CA GLU A 26 6.34 -13.89 -3.26
C GLU A 26 5.86 -13.02 -2.08
N ASN A 27 6.66 -12.00 -1.74
CA ASN A 27 6.48 -11.07 -0.61
C ASN A 27 5.52 -9.92 -0.97
N LEU A 28 4.25 -10.25 -1.17
CA LEU A 28 3.27 -9.32 -1.75
C LEU A 28 2.28 -8.80 -0.70
N ALA A 29 2.07 -7.49 -0.70
CA ALA A 29 1.00 -6.81 0.03
C ALA A 29 0.02 -6.19 -0.98
N LEU A 30 -1.25 -6.53 -0.86
CA LEU A 30 -2.33 -5.95 -1.64
C LEU A 30 -2.73 -4.61 -1.02
N LEU A 31 -2.65 -3.53 -1.79
CA LEU A 31 -3.17 -2.22 -1.46
C LEU A 31 -4.38 -1.92 -2.33
N LYS A 32 -5.58 -1.84 -1.73
CA LYS A 32 -6.80 -1.46 -2.45
C LYS A 32 -7.09 0.01 -2.25
N LEU A 33 -6.90 0.85 -3.27
CA LEU A 33 -7.37 2.23 -3.17
C LEU A 33 -8.90 2.27 -3.37
N GLY A 34 -9.62 2.85 -2.41
CA GLY A 34 -11.07 2.91 -2.36
C GLY A 34 -11.64 3.98 -3.30
N GLN A 35 -12.92 3.84 -3.66
CA GLN A 35 -13.61 4.83 -4.49
C GLN A 35 -13.82 6.15 -3.73
N LEU A 36 -12.91 7.11 -3.93
CA LEU A 36 -13.15 8.53 -3.63
C LEU A 36 -12.55 9.39 -4.75
N CYS A 37 -13.19 10.52 -5.05
CA CYS A 37 -13.21 11.32 -6.28
C CYS A 37 -11.87 11.88 -6.85
N SER A 38 -10.73 11.23 -6.64
CA SER A 38 -9.40 11.58 -7.17
C SER A 38 -8.60 10.39 -7.73
N VAL A 39 -9.25 9.23 -7.94
CA VAL A 39 -8.67 7.97 -8.44
C VAL A 39 -7.72 8.19 -9.64
N ASP A 40 -8.08 9.06 -10.59
CA ASP A 40 -7.28 9.33 -11.78
C ASP A 40 -5.87 9.87 -11.47
N ARG A 41 -5.71 10.77 -10.48
CA ARG A 41 -4.40 11.34 -10.16
C ARG A 41 -3.51 10.30 -9.47
N HIS A 42 -4.05 9.62 -8.47
CA HIS A 42 -3.31 8.61 -7.71
C HIS A 42 -2.93 7.40 -8.57
N ILE A 43 -3.82 6.93 -9.46
CA ILE A 43 -3.48 5.88 -10.43
C ILE A 43 -2.30 6.30 -11.31
N ASN A 44 -2.34 7.51 -11.87
CA ASN A 44 -1.27 7.98 -12.75
C ASN A 44 0.06 8.12 -12.00
N ASP A 45 0.00 8.57 -10.74
CA ASP A 45 1.17 8.65 -9.87
C ASP A 45 1.74 7.26 -9.56
N ILE A 46 0.92 6.25 -9.24
CA ILE A 46 1.37 4.86 -9.05
C ILE A 46 1.91 4.28 -10.36
N ALA A 47 1.24 4.50 -11.48
CA ALA A 47 1.68 4.03 -12.79
C ALA A 47 3.04 4.62 -13.18
N ARG A 48 3.34 5.87 -12.78
CA ARG A 48 4.65 6.46 -12.95
C ARG A 48 5.68 5.83 -12.00
N ILE A 49 5.33 5.60 -10.73
CA ILE A 49 6.20 4.91 -9.78
C ILE A 49 6.57 3.52 -10.30
N ALA A 50 5.58 2.71 -10.72
CA ALA A 50 5.78 1.35 -11.23
C ALA A 50 6.74 1.32 -12.42
N LYS A 51 6.68 2.30 -13.32
CA LYS A 51 7.60 2.43 -14.46
C LYS A 51 9.04 2.77 -14.06
N ASN A 52 9.22 3.46 -12.94
CA ASN A 52 10.51 3.98 -12.50
C ASN A 52 11.14 3.14 -11.37
N ILE A 53 10.50 2.04 -10.96
CA ILE A 53 10.89 1.28 -9.76
C ILE A 53 12.29 0.64 -9.88
N GLU A 54 12.78 0.43 -11.10
CA GLU A 54 14.12 -0.10 -11.36
C GLU A 54 15.23 0.96 -11.23
N GLU A 55 14.90 2.24 -11.41
CA GLU A 55 15.86 3.35 -11.44
C GLU A 55 15.83 4.19 -10.16
N GLU A 56 14.72 4.15 -9.42
CA GLU A 56 14.46 5.04 -8.30
C GLU A 56 13.95 4.25 -7.08
N SER A 57 14.41 4.63 -5.88
CA SER A 57 13.99 3.97 -4.64
C SER A 57 12.70 4.58 -4.09
N TYR A 58 11.71 3.72 -3.88
CA TYR A 58 10.42 4.08 -3.31
C TYR A 58 10.15 3.29 -2.04
N TYR A 59 9.52 3.96 -1.07
CA TYR A 59 9.23 3.40 0.23
C TYR A 59 7.75 3.53 0.55
N PHE A 60 7.19 2.46 1.07
CA PHE A 60 5.85 2.44 1.63
C PHE A 60 5.94 2.67 3.13
N LEU A 61 5.28 3.73 3.61
CA LEU A 61 5.03 3.94 5.03
C LEU A 61 3.55 3.71 5.32
N PHE A 62 3.30 2.88 6.30
CA PHE A 62 1.98 2.40 6.68
C PHE A 62 1.77 2.67 8.17
N GLN A 63 0.65 3.29 8.52
CA GLN A 63 0.17 3.45 9.88
C GLN A 63 -1.10 2.61 10.06
N ALA A 64 -1.06 1.68 11.00
CA ALA A 64 -2.26 1.05 11.53
C ALA A 64 -2.25 1.19 13.05
N ASP A 65 -3.29 1.83 13.59
CA ASP A 65 -3.32 2.37 14.94
C ASP A 65 -2.06 3.21 15.25
N ASP A 66 -1.38 2.90 16.36
CA ASP A 66 -0.15 3.54 16.82
C ASP A 66 1.12 2.93 16.19
N CYS A 67 0.97 1.95 15.30
CA CYS A 67 2.08 1.22 14.71
C CYS A 67 2.42 1.76 13.33
N PHE A 68 3.69 2.14 13.17
CA PHE A 68 4.25 2.56 11.90
C PHE A 68 5.15 1.49 11.31
N TYR A 69 4.93 1.18 10.05
CA TYR A 69 5.74 0.28 9.26
C TYR A 69 6.33 1.03 8.08
N PHE A 70 7.64 0.87 7.87
CA PHE A 70 8.38 1.49 6.77
C PHE A 70 9.15 0.39 6.03
N GLY A 71 8.98 0.31 4.71
CA GLY A 71 9.61 -0.72 3.88
C GLY A 71 9.83 -0.27 2.45
N GLU A 72 10.87 -0.80 1.82
CA GLU A 72 11.19 -0.54 0.42
C GLU A 72 10.25 -1.30 -0.52
N ILE A 73 9.78 -0.60 -1.55
CA ILE A 73 8.97 -1.17 -2.62
C ILE A 73 9.92 -1.68 -3.71
N SER A 74 9.83 -2.97 -3.98
CA SER A 74 10.63 -3.63 -5.03
C SER A 74 9.88 -3.79 -6.36
N ASP A 75 8.55 -3.78 -6.33
CA ASP A 75 7.71 -3.91 -7.52
C ASP A 75 6.27 -3.44 -7.24
N ILE A 76 5.55 -3.04 -8.28
CA ILE A 76 4.13 -2.68 -8.21
C ILE A 76 3.38 -3.18 -9.45
N ASP A 77 2.46 -4.13 -9.26
CA ASP A 77 1.47 -4.47 -10.28
C ASP A 77 0.18 -3.66 -10.09
N ILE A 78 -0.41 -3.21 -11.20
CA ILE A 78 -1.63 -2.40 -11.21
C ILE A 78 -2.73 -3.13 -11.99
N TYR A 79 -3.89 -3.30 -11.35
CA TYR A 79 -5.04 -3.94 -11.97
C TYR A 79 -6.24 -3.02 -12.00
N TYR A 80 -6.77 -2.83 -13.20
CA TYR A 80 -7.89 -1.94 -13.48
C TYR A 80 -9.19 -2.71 -13.61
N TYR A 81 -10.23 -2.27 -12.90
CA TYR A 81 -11.58 -2.81 -13.00
C TYR A 81 -12.52 -1.79 -13.65
N TYR A 82 -13.30 -2.25 -14.62
CA TYR A 82 -14.26 -1.46 -15.38
C TYR A 82 -15.64 -2.11 -15.22
N PHE A 83 -16.53 -1.49 -14.45
CA PHE A 83 -17.85 -2.03 -14.13
C PHE A 83 -18.92 -1.69 -15.19
N ASN A 84 -18.62 -0.84 -16.17
CA ASN A 84 -19.58 -0.42 -17.20
C ASN A 84 -19.11 -0.71 -18.64
N SER A 85 -19.98 -1.34 -19.45
CA SER A 85 -19.70 -1.75 -20.84
C SER A 85 -19.77 -0.60 -21.86
N LEU A 86 -20.26 0.57 -21.45
CA LEU A 86 -20.35 1.76 -22.28
C LEU A 86 -19.33 2.81 -21.83
N LYS A 87 -18.27 2.94 -22.64
CA LYS A 87 -17.21 3.99 -22.67
C LYS A 87 -15.90 3.70 -21.91
N ARG A 88 -15.02 3.07 -22.68
CA ARG A 88 -13.57 2.92 -22.56
C ARG A 88 -12.78 4.24 -22.39
N ARG A 89 -12.76 4.86 -21.21
CA ARG A 89 -11.71 5.86 -20.91
C ARG A 89 -11.10 5.81 -19.51
N ARG A 90 -11.80 5.32 -18.49
CA ARG A 90 -11.32 5.41 -17.09
C ARG A 90 -11.69 4.18 -16.27
N PRO A 91 -10.79 3.65 -15.42
CA PRO A 91 -11.10 2.56 -14.51
C PRO A 91 -11.97 3.05 -13.35
N ASP A 92 -12.96 2.24 -12.98
CA ASP A 92 -13.87 2.54 -11.87
C ASP A 92 -13.22 2.22 -10.51
N ILE A 93 -12.30 1.24 -10.49
CA ILE A 93 -11.50 0.82 -9.34
C ILE A 93 -10.11 0.40 -9.85
N ALA A 94 -9.07 0.71 -9.08
CA ALA A 94 -7.74 0.13 -9.28
C ALA A 94 -7.26 -0.53 -7.98
N ASP A 95 -6.78 -1.76 -8.12
CA ASP A 95 -6.06 -2.46 -7.06
C ASP A 95 -4.56 -2.46 -7.39
N PHE A 96 -3.74 -2.33 -6.35
CA PHE A 96 -2.28 -2.31 -6.46
C PHE A 96 -1.70 -3.47 -5.65
N LEU A 97 -0.74 -4.15 -6.25
CA LEU A 97 -0.01 -5.23 -5.58
C LEU A 97 1.43 -4.78 -5.40
N ILE A 98 1.78 -4.47 -4.15
CA ILE A 98 3.09 -3.97 -3.79
C ILE A 98 3.96 -5.14 -3.35
N LYS A 99 5.09 -5.33 -4.01
CA LYS A 99 6.10 -6.30 -3.60
C LYS A 99 7.12 -5.62 -2.70
N LEU A 100 7.30 -6.17 -1.51
CA LEU A 100 8.26 -5.66 -0.53
C LEU A 100 9.51 -6.55 -0.50
N SER A 101 10.63 -5.98 -0.03
CA SER A 101 11.82 -6.76 0.29
C SER A 101 11.47 -7.88 1.29
N LYS A 102 12.15 -9.03 1.25
CA LYS A 102 11.87 -10.15 2.17
C LYS A 102 11.96 -9.72 3.65
N LYS A 103 12.97 -8.89 3.96
CA LYS A 103 13.21 -8.34 5.29
C LYS A 103 12.03 -7.49 5.73
N ASP A 104 11.60 -6.56 4.89
CA ASP A 104 10.54 -5.62 5.26
C ASP A 104 9.18 -6.33 5.25
N TYR A 105 8.90 -7.22 4.31
CA TYR A 105 7.68 -8.03 4.32
C TYR A 105 7.54 -8.84 5.62
N SER A 106 8.63 -9.45 6.07
CA SER A 106 8.66 -10.23 7.33
C SER A 106 8.34 -9.36 8.54
N LYS A 107 8.85 -8.13 8.59
CA LYS A 107 8.49 -7.15 9.63
C LYS A 107 7.00 -6.77 9.56
N LEU A 108 6.47 -6.52 8.36
CA LEU A 108 5.06 -6.18 8.17
C LEU A 108 4.15 -7.29 8.71
N VAL A 109 4.41 -8.53 8.29
CA VAL A 109 3.68 -9.72 8.77
C VAL A 109 3.79 -9.83 10.29
N HIS A 110 4.99 -9.66 10.85
CA HIS A 110 5.19 -9.74 12.29
C HIS A 110 4.40 -8.66 13.05
N THR A 111 4.40 -7.41 12.56
CA THR A 111 3.61 -6.33 13.14
C THR A 111 2.12 -6.68 13.11
N ILE A 112 1.58 -7.05 11.94
CA ILE A 112 0.16 -7.39 11.84
C ILE A 112 -0.22 -8.60 12.70
N TYR A 113 0.65 -9.61 12.77
CA TYR A 113 0.41 -10.78 13.62
C TYR A 113 0.44 -10.44 15.11
N THR A 114 1.37 -9.59 15.54
CA THR A 114 1.47 -9.12 16.94
C THR A 114 0.19 -8.40 17.37
N TYR A 115 -0.45 -7.68 16.45
CA TYR A 115 -1.70 -6.94 16.69
C TYR A 115 -2.93 -7.65 16.10
N ARG A 116 -2.87 -8.97 15.90
CA ARG A 116 -3.94 -9.77 15.27
C ARG A 116 -5.29 -9.64 15.97
N SER A 117 -5.31 -9.45 17.30
CA SER A 117 -6.55 -9.23 18.05
C SER A 117 -7.32 -7.98 17.60
N LYS A 118 -6.63 -7.00 17.00
CA LYS A 118 -7.22 -5.76 16.47
C LYS A 118 -7.60 -5.87 15.00
N TYR A 119 -6.80 -6.59 14.20
CA TYR A 119 -7.00 -6.70 12.74
C TYR A 119 -7.85 -7.90 12.32
N GLY A 120 -8.18 -8.80 13.24
CA GLY A 120 -9.06 -9.94 12.99
C GLY A 120 -8.34 -11.18 12.44
N SER A 121 -9.12 -12.16 12.00
CA SER A 121 -8.63 -13.42 11.43
C SER A 121 -8.31 -13.30 9.94
N SER A 122 -7.50 -14.22 9.42
CA SER A 122 -7.31 -14.39 7.98
C SER A 122 -8.66 -14.61 7.28
N VAL A 123 -8.80 -14.04 6.10
CA VAL A 123 -9.97 -14.17 5.23
C VAL A 123 -9.53 -14.57 3.83
N SER A 124 -10.40 -15.30 3.13
CA SER A 124 -10.21 -15.60 1.71
C SER A 124 -10.84 -14.51 0.85
N ILE A 125 -10.08 -13.94 -0.08
CA ILE A 125 -10.59 -12.98 -1.07
C ILE A 125 -10.25 -13.44 -2.47
N PHE A 126 -11.20 -13.29 -3.39
CA PHE A 126 -10.93 -13.45 -4.82
C PHE A 126 -10.48 -12.11 -5.40
N GLN A 127 -9.23 -12.02 -5.84
CA GLN A 127 -8.62 -10.81 -6.43
C GLN A 127 -7.58 -11.19 -7.47
N PHE A 128 -7.41 -10.36 -8.50
CA PHE A 128 -6.43 -10.61 -9.57
C PHE A 128 -6.58 -11.99 -10.25
N GLY A 129 -7.83 -12.44 -10.42
CA GLY A 129 -8.15 -13.74 -11.01
C GLY A 129 -7.76 -14.96 -10.17
N ARG A 130 -7.37 -14.78 -8.90
CA ARG A 130 -7.04 -15.90 -7.98
C ARG A 130 -7.62 -15.71 -6.58
N MET A 131 -7.72 -16.80 -5.83
CA MET A 131 -8.08 -16.77 -4.41
C MET A 131 -6.84 -16.46 -3.57
N TRP A 132 -6.97 -15.57 -2.60
CA TRP A 132 -5.92 -15.15 -1.67
C TRP A 132 -6.37 -15.40 -0.23
N THR A 133 -5.53 -16.04 0.58
CA THR A 133 -5.72 -16.08 2.04
C THR A 133 -4.91 -14.95 2.65
N THR A 134 -5.59 -14.01 3.30
CA THR A 134 -4.96 -12.76 3.72
C THR A 134 -5.53 -12.22 5.03
N THR A 135 -4.73 -11.49 5.80
CA THR A 135 -5.25 -10.66 6.89
C THR A 135 -5.61 -9.29 6.32
N LYS A 136 -6.88 -8.90 6.45
CA LYS A 136 -7.36 -7.57 6.05
C LYS A 136 -7.13 -6.57 7.17
N VAL A 137 -6.38 -5.51 6.88
CA VAL A 137 -6.34 -4.33 7.74
C VAL A 137 -7.28 -3.28 7.18
N TRP A 138 -8.25 -2.87 7.98
CA TRP A 138 -9.18 -1.77 7.67
C TRP A 138 -8.67 -0.46 8.29
N ASN A 139 -9.10 0.68 7.73
CA ASN A 139 -8.87 2.01 8.30
C ASN A 139 -7.40 2.34 8.60
N PHE A 140 -6.46 1.90 7.75
CA PHE A 140 -5.07 2.31 7.85
C PHE A 140 -4.84 3.66 7.12
N LYS A 141 -3.68 4.29 7.38
CA LYS A 141 -3.16 5.37 6.54
C LYS A 141 -1.86 4.93 5.88
N GLY A 142 -1.67 5.27 4.61
CA GLY A 142 -0.49 4.88 3.87
C GLY A 142 0.09 6.05 3.09
N VAL A 143 1.41 6.08 2.93
CA VAL A 143 2.08 7.04 2.04
C VAL A 143 3.17 6.31 1.25
N ILE A 144 3.29 6.64 -0.04
CA ILE A 144 4.43 6.25 -0.86
C ILE A 144 5.38 7.45 -0.98
N LEU A 145 6.62 7.22 -0.57
CA LEU A 145 7.68 8.21 -0.50
C LEU A 145 8.78 7.83 -1.50
N LYS A 146 9.23 8.80 -2.29
CA LYS A 146 10.40 8.63 -3.15
C LYS A 146 11.63 9.12 -2.41
N GLN A 147 12.66 8.29 -2.31
CA GLN A 147 13.95 8.71 -1.77
C GLN A 147 14.72 9.50 -2.82
N LYS A 148 15.28 10.64 -2.41
CA LYS A 148 16.25 11.41 -3.21
C LYS A 148 17.60 11.50 -2.51
N SER A 149 17.81 12.54 -1.73
CA SER A 149 19.08 12.84 -1.06
C SER A 149 19.03 12.63 0.45
N GLU A 150 17.81 12.52 0.99
CA GLU A 150 17.56 12.26 2.40
C GLU A 150 17.99 10.86 2.84
N SER A 151 18.41 10.76 4.09
CA SER A 151 18.60 9.50 4.78
C SER A 151 17.27 8.75 4.94
N LEU A 152 17.33 7.43 5.16
CA LEU A 152 16.14 6.62 5.37
C LEU A 152 15.40 7.01 6.64
N GLU A 153 16.13 7.43 7.67
CA GLU A 153 15.59 7.95 8.93
C GLU A 153 14.81 9.24 8.71
N GLU A 154 15.39 10.22 8.01
CA GLU A 154 14.71 11.49 7.69
C GLU A 154 13.47 11.26 6.83
N LEU A 155 13.55 10.38 5.84
CA LEU A 155 12.42 10.02 4.98
C LEU A 155 11.29 9.39 5.79
N LYS A 156 11.62 8.50 6.71
CA LYS A 156 10.67 7.84 7.61
C LYS A 156 10.02 8.85 8.56
N GLU A 157 10.80 9.70 9.22
CA GLU A 157 10.29 10.72 10.15
C GLU A 157 9.34 11.69 9.46
N PHE A 158 9.71 12.15 8.27
CA PHE A 158 8.86 12.98 7.44
C PHE A 158 7.53 12.29 7.11
N GLY A 159 7.59 11.03 6.67
CA GLY A 159 6.40 10.24 6.41
C GLY A 159 5.50 10.06 7.65
N VAL A 160 6.08 9.79 8.82
CA VAL A 160 5.34 9.66 10.08
C VAL A 160 4.61 10.96 10.40
N GLY A 161 5.32 12.10 10.27
CA GLY A 161 4.71 13.43 10.44
C GLY A 161 3.52 13.65 9.52
N LEU A 162 3.64 13.28 8.23
CA LEU A 162 2.53 13.38 7.27
C LEU A 162 1.31 12.54 7.67
N LEU A 163 1.52 11.29 8.08
CA LEU A 163 0.42 10.39 8.46
C LEU A 163 -0.29 10.87 9.73
N LEU A 164 0.47 11.41 10.70
CA LEU A 164 -0.08 12.01 11.91
C LEU A 164 -0.94 13.25 11.59
N MET A 165 -0.42 14.17 10.77
CA MET A 165 -1.17 15.36 10.34
C MET A 165 -2.42 15.02 9.50
N SER A 166 -2.39 13.91 8.76
CA SER A 166 -3.55 13.44 7.97
C SER A 166 -4.70 12.87 8.83
N GLY A 167 -4.53 12.82 10.16
CA GLY A 167 -5.51 12.30 11.12
C GLY A 167 -6.28 13.35 11.92
N GLU A 168 -5.86 14.61 11.90
CA GLU A 168 -6.59 15.67 12.60
C GLU A 168 -7.75 16.13 11.72
N ARG A 169 -8.92 15.55 11.94
CA ARG A 169 -10.17 16.28 11.67
C ARG A 169 -10.24 17.41 12.70
N VAL A 170 -10.18 18.65 12.22
CA VAL A 170 -10.96 19.74 12.81
C VAL A 170 -12.43 19.46 12.56
#